data_AF-A0A7Z9WEC6-F1
#
_entry.id   AF-A0A7Z9WEC6-F1
#
_cell.length_a   1.000
_cell.length_b   1.000
_cell.length_c   1.000
_cell.angle_alpha   90.00
_cell.angle_beta   90.00
_cell.angle_gamma   90.00
#
_symmetry.space_group_name_H-M   'P 1'
#
loop_
_entity.id
_entity.type
_entity.pdbx_description
1 polymer ?
#
loop_
_entity_poly.entity_id
_entity_poly.type
_entity_poly.pdbx_seq_one_letter_code
_entity_poly.pdbx_strand_id
1 'polypeptide(L)'
;MGRARSVSVVGLLTLLFLLQHGALVWPDDFVEFSKWGRIDWGNGVVEADGVGSPPPYPENKAQARAMARARAVERARNNLLLTVRGIRISGKTMVGEILEKANKPEKVNIHTYVRTAEV
;
A
#
# COMPACT_ATOMS: atom_id res chain seq x y z
N MET A 1 -16.82 -24.58 54.13
CA MET A 1 -15.67 -24.42 53.20
C MET A 1 -16.16 -24.63 51.76
N GLY A 2 -15.88 -23.72 50.81
CA GLY A 2 -15.72 -24.13 49.40
C GLY A 2 -16.40 -23.35 48.25
N ARG A 3 -17.41 -22.48 48.46
CA ARG A 3 -18.17 -21.91 47.31
C ARG A 3 -17.89 -20.45 46.94
N ALA A 4 -17.36 -19.63 47.85
CA ALA A 4 -17.16 -18.20 47.61
C ALA A 4 -15.86 -17.84 46.85
N ARG A 5 -14.81 -18.67 46.97
CA ARG A 5 -13.49 -18.41 46.34
C ARG A 5 -13.51 -18.55 44.82
N SER A 6 -14.38 -19.41 44.29
CA SER A 6 -14.45 -19.69 42.86
C SER A 6 -15.15 -18.56 42.09
N VAL A 7 -16.15 -17.90 42.69
CA VAL A 7 -16.91 -16.81 42.04
C VAL A 7 -16.02 -15.57 41.85
N SER A 8 -15.15 -15.26 42.82
CA SER A 8 -14.20 -14.15 42.73
C SER A 8 -13.12 -14.37 41.67
N VAL A 9 -12.66 -15.61 41.49
CA VAL A 9 -11.65 -15.95 40.47
C VAL A 9 -12.25 -15.89 39.07
N VAL A 10 -13.48 -16.40 38.88
CA VAL A 10 -14.19 -16.31 37.58
C VAL A 10 -14.46 -14.85 37.23
N GLY A 11 -14.89 -14.03 38.19
CA GLY A 11 -15.09 -12.59 38.00
C GLY A 11 -13.80 -11.82 37.67
N LEU A 12 -12.67 -12.22 38.27
CA LEU A 12 -11.37 -11.61 37.96
C LEU A 12 -10.86 -12.03 36.57
N LEU A 13 -11.09 -13.28 36.18
CA LEU A 13 -10.73 -13.79 34.86
C LEU A 13 -11.59 -13.18 33.74
N THR A 14 -12.89 -12.97 33.96
CA THR A 14 -13.73 -12.24 32.99
C THR A 14 -13.32 -10.78 32.88
N LEU A 15 -12.94 -10.12 33.98
CA LEU A 15 -12.44 -8.74 33.96
C LEU A 15 -11.10 -8.62 33.23
N LEU A 16 -10.17 -9.57 33.44
CA LEU A 16 -8.92 -9.66 32.71
C LEU A 16 -9.12 -9.94 31.21
N PHE A 17 -10.11 -10.77 30.86
CA PHE A 17 -10.45 -11.05 29.46
C PHE A 17 -11.00 -9.80 28.75
N LEU A 18 -11.80 -8.97 29.43
CA LEU A 18 -12.28 -7.69 28.90
C LEU A 18 -11.13 -6.68 28.69
N LEU A 19 -10.12 -6.69 29.56
CA LEU A 19 -8.92 -5.84 29.45
C LEU A 19 -7.94 -6.27 28.34
N GLN A 20 -8.10 -7.48 27.78
CA GLN A 20 -7.27 -7.99 26.68
C GLN A 20 -7.82 -7.69 25.27
N HIS A 21 -9.02 -7.11 25.16
CA HIS A 21 -9.53 -6.67 23.87
C HIS A 21 -8.79 -5.39 23.48
N GLY A 22 -7.72 -5.60 22.70
CA GLY A 22 -6.77 -4.59 22.26
C GLY A 22 -7.41 -3.37 21.63
N ALA A 23 -6.60 -2.30 21.59
CA ALA A 23 -6.94 -1.01 21.03
C ALA A 23 -7.87 -1.11 19.82
N LEU A 24 -8.98 -0.36 19.88
CA LEU A 24 -9.78 -0.04 18.71
C LEU A 24 -8.85 0.58 17.67
N VAL A 25 -8.38 -0.23 16.73
CA VAL A 25 -7.79 0.26 15.48
C VAL A 25 -8.97 0.75 14.66
N TRP A 26 -8.98 2.04 14.40
CA TRP A 26 -10.02 2.61 13.56
C TRP A 26 -9.81 2.07 12.14
N PRO A 27 -10.87 1.62 11.46
CA PRO A 27 -10.76 1.07 10.09
C PRO A 27 -10.03 2.01 9.11
N ASP A 28 -10.03 3.31 9.41
CA ASP A 28 -9.45 4.38 8.60
C ASP A 28 -7.90 4.40 8.57
N ASP A 29 -7.23 3.60 9.39
CA ASP A 29 -5.75 3.56 9.47
C ASP A 29 -5.14 2.27 8.89
N PHE A 30 -5.86 1.56 8.00
CA PHE A 30 -5.31 0.34 7.40
C PHE A 30 -4.39 0.66 6.22
N VAL A 31 -3.09 0.64 6.48
CA VAL A 31 -2.04 0.76 5.47
C VAL A 31 -1.41 -0.60 5.18
N GLU A 32 -1.50 -1.04 3.93
CA GLU A 32 -0.85 -2.25 3.43
C GLU A 32 0.48 -1.91 2.74
N PHE A 33 1.55 -2.58 3.15
CA PHE A 33 2.87 -2.43 2.53
C PHE A 33 3.13 -3.56 1.54
N SER A 34 3.49 -3.20 0.32
CA SER A 34 3.92 -4.12 -0.72
C SER A 34 5.42 -3.94 -1.03
N LYS A 35 5.95 -4.83 -1.86
CA LYS A 35 7.34 -4.72 -2.36
C LYS A 35 7.61 -3.41 -3.11
N TRP A 36 6.61 -2.83 -3.75
CA TRP A 36 6.78 -1.72 -4.70
C TRP A 36 6.16 -0.41 -4.21
N GLY A 37 5.39 -0.42 -3.14
CA GLY A 37 4.70 0.76 -2.63
C GLY A 37 3.75 0.43 -1.48
N ARG A 38 2.98 1.42 -1.04
CA ARG A 38 1.98 1.29 0.04
C ARG A 38 0.59 1.65 -0.45
N ILE A 39 -0.41 1.00 0.14
CA ILE A 39 -1.83 1.23 -0.13
C ILE A 39 -2.46 1.65 1.19
N ASP A 40 -2.92 2.89 1.27
CA ASP A 40 -3.75 3.39 2.34
C ASP A 40 -5.21 3.12 1.98
N TRP A 41 -5.79 2.10 2.60
CA TRP A 41 -7.16 1.68 2.32
C TRP A 41 -8.19 2.59 2.98
N GLY A 42 -7.82 3.27 4.07
CA GLY A 42 -8.70 4.21 4.76
C GLY A 42 -8.92 5.48 3.96
N ASN A 43 -7.84 6.02 3.37
CA ASN A 43 -7.89 7.22 2.54
C ASN A 43 -8.07 6.92 1.04
N GLY A 44 -7.98 5.66 0.62
CA GLY A 44 -8.07 5.26 -0.79
C GLY A 44 -6.88 5.72 -1.64
N VAL A 45 -5.70 5.85 -1.03
CA VAL A 45 -4.49 6.39 -1.65
C VAL A 45 -3.47 5.28 -1.90
N VAL A 46 -2.83 5.29 -3.08
CA VAL A 46 -1.74 4.38 -3.41
C VAL A 46 -0.49 5.19 -3.72
N GLU A 47 0.62 4.86 -3.05
CA GLU A 47 1.88 5.59 -3.17
C GLU A 47 3.03 4.63 -3.45
N ALA A 48 4.05 5.14 -4.16
CA ALA A 48 5.26 4.41 -4.43
C ALA A 48 6.45 5.35 -4.60
N ASP A 49 7.58 4.95 -4.05
CA ASP A 49 8.83 5.69 -4.15
C ASP A 49 9.71 5.16 -5.30
N GLY A 50 10.59 6.02 -5.79
CA GLY A 50 11.55 5.67 -6.83
C GLY A 50 12.91 6.30 -6.59
N VAL A 51 13.97 5.54 -6.89
CA VAL A 51 15.35 6.04 -6.83
C VAL A 51 15.88 6.14 -8.24
N GLY A 52 16.50 7.28 -8.55
CA GLY A 52 17.12 7.54 -9.84
C GLY A 52 18.58 7.94 -9.67
N SER A 53 19.45 7.25 -10.38
CA SER A 53 20.88 7.55 -10.40
C SER A 53 21.23 8.48 -11.57
N PRO A 54 22.17 9.42 -11.40
CA PRO A 54 22.68 10.23 -12.50
C PRO A 54 23.37 9.37 -13.59
N PRO A 55 23.55 9.89 -14.82
CA PRO A 55 24.36 9.21 -15.83
C PRO A 55 25.83 9.11 -15.38
N PRO A 56 26.62 8.15 -15.91
CA PRO A 56 28.03 7.98 -15.54
C PRO A 56 28.91 9.19 -15.92
N TYR A 57 28.54 9.91 -16.99
CA TYR A 57 29.27 11.08 -17.49
C TYR A 57 28.30 12.25 -17.72
N PRO A 58 27.88 12.96 -16.66
CA PRO A 58 27.07 14.15 -16.82
C PRO A 58 27.92 15.34 -17.28
N GLU A 59 27.38 16.16 -18.18
CA GLU A 59 28.03 17.39 -18.66
C GLU A 59 28.24 18.40 -17.51
N ASN A 60 27.32 18.44 -16.56
CA ASN A 60 27.42 19.28 -15.36
C ASN A 60 26.56 18.76 -14.21
N LYS A 61 26.76 19.33 -13.00
CA LYS A 61 26.02 18.95 -11.78
C LYS A 61 24.51 19.19 -11.89
N ALA A 62 24.08 20.22 -12.63
CA ALA A 62 22.65 20.51 -12.80
C ALA A 62 21.98 19.45 -13.68
N GLN A 63 22.59 19.07 -14.80
CA GLN A 63 22.14 17.99 -15.67
C GLN A 63 22.11 16.66 -14.91
N ALA A 64 23.15 16.34 -14.13
CA ALA A 64 23.19 15.12 -13.31
C ALA A 64 21.98 15.02 -12.36
N ARG A 65 21.67 16.11 -11.64
CA ARG A 65 20.51 16.19 -10.72
C ARG A 65 19.19 16.08 -11.46
N ALA A 66 19.05 16.78 -12.59
CA ALA A 66 17.84 16.74 -13.40
C ALA A 66 17.56 15.32 -13.91
N MET A 67 18.58 14.61 -14.41
CA MET A 67 18.44 13.25 -14.91
C MET A 67 18.20 12.23 -13.78
N ALA A 68 18.86 12.39 -12.64
CA ALA A 68 18.61 11.56 -11.45
C ALA A 68 17.14 11.71 -11.00
N ARG A 69 16.62 12.94 -10.92
CA ARG A 69 15.21 13.19 -10.60
C ARG A 69 14.28 12.56 -11.62
N ALA A 70 14.53 12.76 -12.92
CA ALA A 70 13.68 12.18 -13.98
C ALA A 70 13.60 10.65 -13.87
N ARG A 71 14.73 9.98 -13.64
CA ARG A 71 14.78 8.52 -13.43
C ARG A 71 14.10 8.09 -12.14
N ALA A 72 14.19 8.87 -11.07
CA ALA A 72 13.50 8.59 -9.82
C ALA A 72 11.99 8.62 -10.02
N VAL A 73 11.48 9.62 -10.75
CA VAL A 73 10.05 9.74 -11.08
C VAL A 73 9.59 8.61 -11.99
N GLU A 74 10.37 8.24 -13.01
CA GLU A 74 10.07 7.08 -13.86
C GLU A 74 10.01 5.78 -13.03
N ARG A 75 10.95 5.60 -12.10
CA ARG A 75 10.97 4.44 -11.21
C ARG A 75 9.77 4.43 -10.26
N ALA A 76 9.41 5.58 -9.68
CA ALA A 76 8.26 5.74 -8.80
C ALA A 76 6.95 5.39 -9.54
N ARG A 77 6.79 5.88 -10.77
CA ARG A 77 5.62 5.55 -11.62
C ARG A 77 5.55 4.06 -11.96
N ASN A 78 6.67 3.43 -12.29
CA ASN A 78 6.71 1.99 -12.54
C ASN A 78 6.35 1.19 -11.29
N ASN A 79 6.90 1.59 -10.15
CA ASN A 79 6.59 0.98 -8.87
C ASN A 79 5.09 1.15 -8.52
N LEU A 80 4.52 2.34 -8.72
CA LEU A 80 3.09 2.62 -8.53
C LEU A 80 2.22 1.73 -9.41
N LEU A 81 2.57 1.58 -10.69
CA LEU A 81 1.87 0.69 -11.61
C LEU A 81 1.90 -0.78 -11.14
N LEU A 82 3.04 -1.26 -10.65
CA LEU A 82 3.18 -2.61 -10.12
C LEU A 82 2.35 -2.80 -8.85
N THR A 83 2.33 -1.81 -7.96
CA THR A 83 1.47 -1.80 -6.77
C THR A 83 -0.01 -1.87 -7.17
N VAL A 84 -0.46 -1.01 -8.09
CA VAL A 84 -1.85 -0.98 -8.56
C VAL A 84 -2.25 -2.30 -9.20
N ARG A 85 -1.38 -2.92 -10.02
CA ARG A 85 -1.64 -4.25 -10.60
C ARG A 85 -1.81 -5.34 -9.54
N GLY A 86 -1.14 -5.19 -8.40
CA GLY A 86 -1.20 -6.08 -7.25
C GLY A 86 -2.50 -5.99 -6.44
N ILE A 87 -3.30 -4.94 -6.63
CA ILE A 87 -4.54 -4.73 -5.87
C ILE A 87 -5.58 -5.80 -6.21
N ARG A 88 -6.21 -6.37 -5.17
CA ARG A 88 -7.32 -7.31 -5.32
C ARG A 88 -8.63 -6.53 -5.42
N ILE A 89 -9.42 -6.81 -6.46
CA ILE A 89 -10.75 -6.21 -6.66
C ILE A 89 -11.84 -7.12 -6.08
N SER A 90 -11.64 -8.44 -6.18
CA SER A 90 -12.51 -9.46 -5.62
C SER A 90 -11.65 -10.60 -5.07
N GLY A 91 -12.23 -11.48 -4.25
CA GLY A 91 -11.49 -12.50 -3.49
C GLY A 91 -10.58 -13.43 -4.32
N LYS A 92 -10.74 -13.49 -5.64
CA LYS A 92 -9.90 -14.27 -6.56
C LYS A 92 -9.38 -13.48 -7.77
N THR A 93 -9.54 -12.16 -7.81
CA THR A 93 -9.24 -11.37 -9.02
C THR A 93 -8.45 -10.12 -8.69
N MET A 94 -7.34 -9.95 -9.39
CA MET A 94 -6.44 -8.79 -9.26
C MET A 94 -6.68 -7.77 -10.38
N VAL A 95 -6.37 -6.49 -10.14
CA VAL A 95 -6.40 -5.44 -11.17
C VAL A 95 -5.58 -5.86 -12.40
N GLY A 96 -4.37 -6.40 -12.19
CA GLY A 96 -3.52 -6.91 -13.26
C GLY A 96 -4.21 -7.93 -14.16
N GLU A 97 -4.93 -8.89 -13.57
CA GLU A 97 -5.64 -9.93 -14.30
C GLU A 97 -6.82 -9.39 -15.12
N ILE A 98 -7.51 -8.35 -14.62
CA ILE A 98 -8.56 -7.67 -15.38
C ILE A 98 -7.95 -7.00 -16.60
N LEU A 99 -6.81 -6.32 -16.44
CA LEU A 99 -6.13 -5.62 -17.53
C LEU A 99 -5.63 -6.56 -18.60
N GLU A 100 -5.14 -7.75 -18.22
CA GLU A 100 -4.71 -8.78 -19.16
C GLU A 100 -5.89 -9.39 -19.92
N LYS A 101 -7.02 -9.64 -19.25
CA LYS A 101 -8.25 -10.16 -19.87
C LYS A 101 -8.94 -9.11 -20.75
N ALA A 102 -8.81 -7.83 -20.40
CA ALA A 102 -9.34 -6.69 -21.15
C ALA A 102 -8.54 -6.36 -22.42
N ASN A 103 -7.78 -7.31 -22.98
CA ASN A 103 -7.15 -7.19 -24.30
C ASN A 103 -8.17 -7.19 -25.47
N LYS A 104 -9.41 -6.72 -25.21
CA LYS A 104 -10.47 -6.30 -26.13
C LYS A 104 -10.81 -4.83 -25.83
N PRO A 105 -11.11 -3.99 -26.83
CA PRO A 105 -10.66 -2.60 -26.91
C PRO A 105 -11.49 -1.59 -26.10
N GLU A 106 -11.69 -1.84 -24.81
CA GLU A 106 -12.02 -0.79 -23.85
C GLU A 106 -10.78 -0.57 -22.97
N LYS A 107 -9.84 0.23 -23.50
CA LYS A 107 -8.56 0.53 -22.84
C LYS A 107 -8.83 1.23 -21.51
N VAL A 108 -8.87 0.46 -20.42
CA VAL A 108 -8.65 1.01 -19.08
C VAL A 108 -7.20 1.48 -19.02
N ASN A 109 -6.98 2.76 -19.36
CA ASN A 109 -5.67 3.33 -19.59
C ASN A 109 -5.01 3.71 -18.25
N ILE A 110 -4.67 2.69 -17.44
CA ILE A 110 -4.01 2.87 -16.13
C ILE A 110 -2.71 3.67 -16.21
N HIS A 111 -2.02 3.61 -17.35
CA HIS A 111 -0.81 4.39 -17.59
C HIS A 111 -1.11 5.88 -17.62
N THR A 112 -2.33 6.28 -18.01
CA THR A 112 -2.76 7.69 -17.95
C THR A 112 -2.94 8.13 -16.50
N TYR A 113 -3.62 7.33 -15.68
CA TYR A 113 -3.81 7.63 -14.25
C TYR A 113 -2.49 7.70 -13.47
N VAL A 114 -1.54 6.79 -13.76
CA VAL A 114 -0.20 6.81 -13.16
C VAL A 114 0.63 8.01 -13.66
N ARG A 115 0.39 8.48 -14.89
CA ARG A 115 1.09 9.64 -15.45
C ARG A 115 0.60 10.95 -14.82
N THR A 116 -0.68 11.02 -14.44
CA THR A 116 -1.30 12.17 -13.77
C THR A 116 -1.12 12.17 -12.26
N ALA A 117 -0.56 11.11 -11.68
CA ALA A 117 -0.26 11.07 -10.25
C ALA A 117 0.69 12.23 -9.86
N GLU A 118 0.42 12.82 -8.69
CA GLU A 118 1.24 13.89 -8.12
C GLU A 118 2.65 13.38 -7.78
N VAL A 119 3.66 14.25 -7.97
CA VAL A 119 5.10 13.93 -7.86
C VAL A 119 5.82 14.99 -7.03
#